data_AF-A0AAX3E596-F1
#
_entry.id   AF-A0AAX3E596-F1
#
_cell.length_a   1.000
_cell.length_b   1.000
_cell.length_c   1.000
_cell.angle_alpha   90.00
_cell.angle_beta   90.00
_cell.angle_gamma   90.00
#
_symmetry.space_group_name_H-M   'P 1'
#
loop_
_entity.id
_entity.type
_entity.pdbx_description
1 polymer ?
#
loop_
_entity_poly.entity_id
_entity_poly.type
_entity_poly.pdbx_seq_one_letter_code
_entity_poly.pdbx_strand_id
1 'polypeptide(L)'
;MLERQEKAALAVLVCVVGIVLAAHVLFDAVGRSLVAEPYSPEVPDGALVLLEGSIEEITKTATGGHLILTVNGTAVFLPENVAAGLELHENETVTLYGIVQTYRGKREVAVASSGDIRVLK
;
A
#
# COMPACT_ATOMS: atom_id res chain seq x y z
N MET A 1 47.78 -0.33 0.56
CA MET A 1 47.36 -1.57 -0.12
C MET A 1 46.59 -2.36 0.92
N LEU A 2 45.34 -2.77 0.64
CA LEU A 2 44.57 -3.55 1.62
C LEU A 2 45.27 -4.90 1.84
N GLU A 3 45.47 -5.28 3.10
CA GLU A 3 45.99 -6.59 3.47
C GLU A 3 45.00 -7.71 3.08
N ARG A 4 45.47 -8.95 2.96
CA ARG A 4 44.61 -10.08 2.55
C ARG A 4 43.40 -10.27 3.48
N GLN A 5 43.59 -10.01 4.78
CA GLN A 5 42.53 -10.03 5.79
C GLN A 5 41.51 -8.91 5.58
N GLU A 6 41.97 -7.69 5.26
CA GLU A 6 41.10 -6.55 4.99
C GLU A 6 40.29 -6.74 3.70
N LYS A 7 40.87 -7.36 2.66
CA LYS A 7 40.15 -7.71 1.43
C LYS A 7 39.04 -8.72 1.69
N ALA A 8 39.30 -9.72 2.52
CA ALA A 8 38.30 -10.72 2.89
C ALA A 8 37.16 -10.08 3.71
N ALA A 9 37.50 -9.24 4.70
CA ALA A 9 36.52 -8.51 5.49
C ALA A 9 35.66 -7.58 4.61
N LEU A 10 36.28 -6.85 3.68
CA LEU A 10 35.57 -5.99 2.74
C LEU A 10 34.63 -6.79 1.83
N ALA A 11 35.09 -7.94 1.31
CA ALA A 11 34.26 -8.80 0.47
C ALA A 11 33.02 -9.31 1.24
N VAL A 12 33.19 -9.73 2.50
CA VAL A 12 32.08 -10.14 3.36
C VAL A 12 31.12 -8.97 3.58
N LEU A 13 31.63 -7.78 3.90
CA LEU A 13 30.81 -6.60 4.14
C LEU A 13 29.97 -6.23 2.91
N VAL A 14 30.58 -6.20 1.73
CA VAL A 14 29.87 -5.92 0.46
C VAL A 14 28.82 -6.99 0.19
N CYS A 15 29.13 -8.26 0.46
CA CYS A 15 28.18 -9.36 0.28
C CYS A 15 26.97 -9.24 1.21
N VAL A 16 27.19 -8.93 2.50
CA VAL A 16 26.11 -8.72 3.47
C VAL A 16 25.23 -7.53 3.07
N VAL A 17 25.84 -6.40 2.70
CA VAL A 17 25.09 -5.22 2.22
C VAL A 17 24.26 -5.58 0.99
N GLY A 18 24.84 -6.31 0.04
CA GLY A 18 24.13 -6.79 -1.15
C GLY A 18 22.92 -7.66 -0.81
N ILE A 19 23.06 -8.60 0.13
CA ILE A 19 21.95 -9.46 0.58
C ILE A 19 20.84 -8.64 1.25
N VAL A 20 21.19 -7.69 2.13
CA VAL A 20 20.21 -6.84 2.82
C VAL A 20 19.45 -5.97 1.83
N LEU A 21 20.14 -5.37 0.86
CA LEU A 21 19.50 -4.59 -0.20
C LEU A 21 18.57 -5.45 -1.07
N ALA A 22 19.02 -6.63 -1.47
CA ALA A 22 18.20 -7.55 -2.25
C ALA A 22 16.93 -7.98 -1.49
N ALA A 23 17.05 -8.27 -0.19
CA ALA A 23 15.92 -8.59 0.66
C ALA A 23 14.93 -7.42 0.75
N HIS A 24 15.40 -6.19 0.96
CA HIS A 24 14.54 -5.01 0.97
C HIS A 24 13.77 -4.83 -0.35
N VAL A 25 14.45 -4.93 -1.49
CA VAL A 25 13.79 -4.84 -2.80
C VAL A 25 12.73 -5.93 -2.98
N LEU A 26 13.03 -7.16 -2.54
CA LEU A 26 12.09 -8.29 -2.62
C LEU A 26 10.85 -8.07 -1.74
N PHE A 27 11.03 -7.63 -0.50
CA PHE A 27 9.93 -7.37 0.43
C PHE A 27 9.06 -6.20 -0.03
N ASP A 28 9.66 -5.16 -0.61
CA ASP A 28 8.88 -4.03 -1.12
C ASP A 28 8.06 -4.41 -2.36
N ALA A 29 8.58 -5.32 -3.19
CA ALA A 29 7.90 -5.80 -4.39
C ALA A 29 6.76 -6.81 -4.11
N VAL A 30 6.95 -7.74 -3.17
CA VAL A 30 6.05 -8.91 -3.00
C VAL A 30 5.46 -9.02 -1.59
N GLY A 31 6.07 -8.36 -0.59
CA GLY A 31 5.72 -8.54 0.82
C GLY A 31 4.26 -8.22 1.13
N ARG A 32 3.68 -7.20 0.49
CA ARG A 32 2.28 -6.80 0.73
C ARG A 32 1.29 -7.86 0.28
N SER A 33 1.52 -8.47 -0.89
CA SER A 33 0.68 -9.57 -1.40
C SER A 33 0.75 -10.84 -0.54
N LEU A 34 1.81 -11.03 0.25
CA LEU A 34 1.98 -12.20 1.11
C LEU A 34 1.29 -12.05 2.48
N VAL A 35 1.03 -10.82 2.91
CA VAL A 35 0.51 -10.50 4.25
C VAL A 35 -0.90 -9.93 4.19
N ALA A 36 -1.32 -9.38 3.05
CA ALA A 36 -2.66 -8.85 2.88
C ALA A 36 -3.70 -9.96 2.79
N GLU A 37 -4.73 -9.86 3.62
CA GLU A 37 -5.89 -10.74 3.56
C GLU A 37 -6.97 -10.11 2.65
N PRO A 38 -7.79 -10.89 1.93
CA PRO A 38 -8.91 -10.32 1.19
C PRO A 38 -9.83 -9.54 2.14
N TYR A 39 -10.26 -8.35 1.75
CA TYR A 39 -11.15 -7.54 2.58
C TYR A 39 -12.45 -8.27 2.86
N SER A 40 -12.82 -8.34 4.13
CA SER A 40 -14.13 -8.78 4.57
C SER A 40 -14.61 -7.95 5.78
N PRO A 41 -15.93 -7.89 6.03
CA PRO A 41 -16.48 -7.22 7.20
C PRO A 41 -15.98 -7.77 8.53
N GLU A 42 -15.51 -9.02 8.56
CA GLU A 42 -15.07 -9.73 9.77
C GLU A 42 -13.61 -9.46 10.13
N VAL A 43 -12.81 -8.91 9.21
CA VAL A 43 -11.40 -8.59 9.44
C VAL A 43 -11.26 -7.56 10.58
N PRO A 44 -10.32 -7.69 11.53
CA PRO A 44 -10.17 -6.70 12.59
C PRO A 44 -9.56 -5.38 12.07
N ASP A 45 -9.83 -4.29 12.78
CA ASP A 45 -9.13 -3.03 12.56
C ASP A 45 -7.61 -3.22 12.79
N GLY A 46 -6.81 -2.53 11.99
CA GLY A 46 -5.34 -2.63 11.94
C GLY A 46 -4.81 -3.69 10.98
N ALA A 47 -5.67 -4.54 10.42
CA ALA A 47 -5.26 -5.54 9.43
C ALA A 47 -4.96 -4.89 8.07
N LEU A 48 -3.92 -5.40 7.40
CA LEU A 48 -3.64 -5.09 6.01
C LEU A 48 -4.55 -5.94 5.11
N VAL A 49 -5.31 -5.28 4.24
CA VAL A 49 -6.28 -5.94 3.37
C VAL A 49 -6.03 -5.63 1.90
N LEU A 50 -6.40 -6.60 1.06
CA LEU A 50 -6.57 -6.44 -0.39
C LEU A 50 -8.05 -6.24 -0.69
N LEU A 51 -8.41 -5.09 -1.26
CA LEU A 51 -9.76 -4.79 -1.73
C LEU A 51 -9.75 -4.66 -3.25
N GLU A 52 -10.58 -5.46 -3.91
CA GLU A 52 -10.80 -5.38 -5.36
C GLU A 52 -12.27 -5.07 -5.62
N GLY A 53 -12.53 -4.11 -6.51
CA GLY A 53 -13.89 -3.69 -6.81
C GLY A 53 -13.96 -2.50 -7.74
N SER A 54 -15.18 -2.11 -8.09
CA SER A 54 -15.43 -0.92 -8.92
C SER A 54 -15.64 0.31 -8.06
N ILE A 55 -15.11 1.45 -8.52
CA ILE A 55 -15.35 2.75 -7.88
C ILE A 55 -16.78 3.17 -8.18
N GLU A 56 -17.61 3.22 -7.14
CA GLU A 56 -19.01 3.66 -7.21
C GLU A 56 -19.13 5.18 -7.09
N GLU A 57 -18.31 5.80 -6.23
CA GLU A 57 -18.36 7.23 -5.94
C GLU A 57 -16.97 7.75 -5.56
N ILE A 58 -16.67 9.00 -5.95
CA ILE A 58 -15.47 9.73 -5.52
C ILE A 58 -15.87 11.03 -4.82
N THR A 59 -15.69 11.11 -3.51
CA THR A 59 -15.97 12.30 -2.71
C THR A 59 -14.68 13.00 -2.29
N LYS A 60 -14.57 14.32 -2.57
CA LYS A 60 -13.51 15.16 -2.01
C LYS A 60 -13.85 15.56 -0.57
N THR A 61 -12.91 15.42 0.36
CA THR A 61 -13.12 15.92 1.73
C THR A 61 -13.15 17.44 1.73
N ALA A 62 -13.98 18.02 2.59
CA ALA A 62 -14.17 19.47 2.70
C ALA A 62 -12.88 20.25 3.05
N THR A 63 -11.89 19.56 3.60
CA THR A 63 -10.59 20.11 4.02
C THR A 63 -9.47 19.14 3.69
N GLY A 64 -8.31 19.67 3.27
CA GLY A 64 -7.07 18.90 3.18
C GLY A 64 -6.89 18.06 1.91
N GLY A 65 -7.70 18.23 0.85
CA GLY A 65 -7.45 17.59 -0.45
C GLY A 65 -7.52 16.06 -0.45
N HIS A 66 -8.05 15.44 0.60
CA HIS A 66 -8.22 13.99 0.68
C HIS A 66 -9.39 13.54 -0.20
N LEU A 67 -9.33 12.29 -0.62
CA LEU A 67 -10.41 11.61 -1.35
C LEU A 67 -10.99 10.51 -0.48
N ILE A 68 -12.29 10.28 -0.63
CA ILE A 68 -12.98 9.11 -0.14
C ILE A 68 -13.57 8.43 -1.38
N LEU A 69 -13.17 7.19 -1.63
CA LEU A 69 -13.79 6.35 -2.65
C LEU A 69 -14.81 5.43 -2.00
N THR A 70 -15.88 5.13 -2.71
CA THR A 70 -16.75 4.00 -2.38
C THR A 70 -16.44 2.86 -3.34
N VAL A 71 -15.90 1.75 -2.84
CA VAL A 71 -15.54 0.57 -3.63
C VAL A 71 -16.34 -0.62 -3.12
N ASN A 72 -17.26 -1.17 -3.93
CA ASN A 72 -18.20 -2.22 -3.54
C ASN A 72 -18.92 -1.89 -2.21
N GLY A 73 -19.42 -0.66 -2.06
CA GLY A 73 -20.04 -0.16 -0.83
C GLY A 73 -19.10 0.04 0.38
N THR A 74 -17.79 -0.16 0.23
CA THR A 74 -16.78 0.07 1.27
C THR A 74 -16.10 1.42 1.08
N ALA A 75 -16.04 2.21 2.15
CA ALA A 75 -15.33 3.49 2.14
C ALA A 75 -13.81 3.28 2.14
N VAL A 76 -13.12 3.93 1.22
CA VAL A 76 -11.66 3.91 1.10
C VAL A 76 -11.14 5.33 1.27
N PHE A 77 -10.32 5.54 2.28
CA PHE A 77 -9.72 6.85 2.56
C PHE A 77 -8.37 7.01 1.86
N LEU A 78 -8.25 8.09 1.10
CA LEU A 78 -7.08 8.49 0.35
C LEU A 78 -6.53 9.83 0.86
N PRO A 79 -5.38 9.83 1.55
CA PRO A 79 -4.66 11.04 1.89
C PRO A 79 -4.31 11.88 0.65
N GLU A 80 -4.09 13.19 0.82
CA GLU A 80 -3.84 14.13 -0.29
C GLU A 80 -2.61 13.73 -1.11
N ASN A 81 -1.53 13.34 -0.42
CA ASN A 81 -0.28 12.90 -1.04
C ASN A 81 -0.45 11.63 -1.88
N VAL A 82 -1.48 10.83 -1.59
CA VAL A 82 -1.82 9.63 -2.37
C VAL A 82 -2.75 10.01 -3.53
N ALA A 83 -3.81 10.77 -3.22
CA ALA A 83 -4.81 11.24 -4.17
C ALA A 83 -4.23 12.08 -5.31
N ALA A 84 -3.28 12.98 -5.02
CA ALA A 84 -2.69 13.88 -6.01
C ALA A 84 -1.88 13.16 -7.10
N GLY A 85 -1.44 11.91 -6.84
CA GLY A 85 -0.67 11.10 -7.78
C GLY A 85 -1.50 10.11 -8.59
N LEU A 86 -2.83 10.11 -8.45
CA LEU A 86 -3.73 9.15 -9.08
C LEU A 86 -4.81 9.86 -9.89
N GLU A 87 -4.99 9.42 -11.14
CA GLU A 87 -6.16 9.75 -11.95
C GLU A 87 -7.15 8.59 -11.80
N LEU A 88 -8.21 8.80 -11.02
CA LEU A 88 -9.26 7.81 -10.75
C LEU A 88 -10.60 8.33 -11.26
N HIS A 89 -11.38 7.45 -11.87
CA HIS A 89 -12.73 7.75 -12.34
C HIS A 89 -13.76 6.77 -11.78
N GLU A 90 -15.00 7.24 -11.67
CA GLU A 90 -16.14 6.37 -11.35
C GLU A 90 -16.28 5.28 -12.43
N ASN A 91 -16.72 4.10 -12.00
CA ASN A 91 -16.83 2.86 -12.78
C ASN A 91 -15.51 2.21 -13.21
N GLU A 92 -14.36 2.74 -12.80
CA GLU A 92 -13.09 2.02 -12.96
C GLU A 92 -13.01 0.88 -11.94
N THR A 93 -12.48 -0.27 -12.38
CA THR A 93 -12.16 -1.37 -11.46
C THR A 93 -10.77 -1.16 -10.91
N VAL A 94 -10.63 -1.26 -9.60
CA VAL A 94 -9.36 -1.06 -8.90
C VAL A 94 -9.04 -2.25 -8.01
N THR A 95 -7.75 -2.48 -7.84
CA THR A 95 -7.21 -3.33 -6.77
C THR A 95 -6.37 -2.46 -5.85
N LEU A 96 -6.57 -2.57 -4.55
CA LEU A 96 -5.88 -1.73 -3.58
C LEU A 96 -5.49 -2.46 -2.30
N TYR A 97 -4.36 -2.04 -1.74
CA TYR A 97 -3.90 -2.43 -0.41
C TYR A 97 -4.12 -1.30 0.58
N GLY A 98 -4.68 -1.62 1.75
CA GLY A 98 -4.91 -0.63 2.79
C GLY A 98 -5.09 -1.24 4.16
N ILE A 99 -5.08 -0.38 5.18
CA ILE A 99 -5.30 -0.77 6.57
C ILE A 99 -6.78 -0.58 6.88
N VAL A 100 -7.43 -1.60 7.43
CA VAL A 100 -8.80 -1.48 7.96
C VAL A 100 -8.76 -0.59 9.20
N GLN A 101 -9.59 0.45 9.25
CA GLN A 101 -9.70 1.32 10.41
C GLN A 101 -11.13 1.81 10.61
N THR A 102 -11.44 2.21 11.84
CA THR A 102 -12.69 2.90 12.16
C THR A 102 -12.42 4.38 12.44
N TYR A 103 -12.87 5.24 11.53
CA TYR A 103 -12.81 6.69 11.71
C TYR A 103 -14.20 7.25 12.03
N ARG A 104 -14.33 7.92 13.18
CA ARG A 104 -15.60 8.50 13.68
C ARG A 104 -16.78 7.51 13.70
N GLY A 105 -16.49 6.26 14.06
CA GLY A 105 -17.50 5.18 14.11
C GLY A 105 -17.91 4.63 12.74
N LYS A 106 -17.28 5.09 11.66
CA LYS A 106 -17.45 4.51 10.33
C LYS A 106 -16.19 3.72 9.96
N ARG A 107 -16.39 2.50 9.50
CA ARG A 107 -15.31 1.62 9.05
C ARG A 107 -14.90 2.00 7.64
N GLU A 108 -13.60 2.07 7.41
CA GLU A 108 -12.99 2.43 6.14
C GLU A 108 -11.66 1.69 5.95
N VAL A 109 -11.18 1.67 4.71
CA VAL A 109 -9.85 1.17 4.36
C VAL A 109 -8.97 2.37 4.03
N ALA A 110 -7.91 2.60 4.81
CA ALA A 110 -6.99 3.70 4.58
C ALA A 110 -5.78 3.26 3.76
N VAL A 111 -5.49 4.00 2.70
CA VAL A 111 -4.37 3.72 1.79
C VAL A 111 -3.18 4.61 2.15
N ALA A 112 -1.99 4.01 2.23
CA ALA A 112 -0.78 4.71 2.66
C ALA A 112 0.02 5.33 1.50
N SER A 113 0.02 4.69 0.32
CA SER A 113 0.82 5.11 -0.84
C SER A 113 0.04 5.00 -2.16
N SER A 114 0.38 5.81 -3.15
CA SER A 114 -0.23 5.75 -4.49
C SER A 114 0.08 4.45 -5.22
N GLY A 115 1.22 3.83 -4.93
CA GLY A 115 1.58 2.52 -5.47
C GLY A 115 0.76 1.36 -4.93
N ASP A 116 -0.02 1.60 -3.86
CA ASP A 116 -0.89 0.59 -3.25
C ASP A 116 -2.26 0.53 -3.94
N ILE A 117 -2.55 1.42 -4.90
CA ILE A 117 -3.74 1.37 -5.75
C ILE A 117 -3.32 1.09 -7.19
N ARG A 118 -4.05 0.22 -7.87
CA ARG A 118 -3.92 -0.01 -9.31
C ARG A 118 -5.28 -0.06 -9.97
N VAL A 119 -5.42 0.68 -11.06
CA VAL A 119 -6.58 0.59 -11.94
C VAL A 119 -6.42 -0.63 -12.86
N LEU A 120 -7.41 -1.52 -12.84
CA LEU A 120 -7.55 -2.65 -13.74
C LEU A 120 -8.26 -2.16 -15.00
N LYS A 121 -7.53 -2.17 -16.12
CA LYS A 121 -8.04 -1.77 -17.45
C LYS A 121 -8.84 -2.89 -18.10
#